data_AF-A0A0G0VBW7-F1
#
_entry.id   AF-A0A0G0VBW7-F1
#
_cell.length_a   1.000
_cell.length_b   1.000
_cell.length_c   1.000
_cell.angle_alpha   90.00
_cell.angle_beta   90.00
_cell.angle_gamma   90.00
#
_symmetry.space_group_name_H-M   'P 1'
#
loop_
_entity.id
_entity.type
_entity.pdbx_description
1 polymer ?
#
loop_
_entity_poly.entity_id
_entity_poly.type
_entity_poly.pdbx_seq_one_letter_code
_entity_poly.pdbx_strand_id
1 'polypeptide(L)'
;MEHIGIDTQPNLKESEFAKTKTKQEQLYDLAGFSMEAVTAKLEKLKQVGVFEHLDKESQHDFLLWLGSSDSIKNLEKLDFTGKKILTVAGSGEFFQSFIDRGSKQVGVFDYSMFACFFNELKLIAARELSYQEYINFFKTIAERKVRTIIDIDEAVIVRLNPFLSSQARIFLKQIATPEYWKLLNPDFTESPISIRHIAVNHANDINFLASEKNYKIMQERLRHSNVNFRITNINSPDINAQNYDYVYISNISFGHQVEIATQLLNKGAKCVGFTFGGSIDLPIGGDYYLAVDTETGEIFSQRNNAYDTRHEKKHLRQWHIYMKTEIEHFLLRAHLLYTMVFA
;
A
#
# COMPACT_ATOMS: atom_id res chain seq x y z
N MET A 1 1.22 -45.82 30.24
CA MET A 1 2.21 -44.91 29.63
C MET A 1 2.57 -45.50 28.28
N GLU A 2 1.90 -45.08 27.23
CA GLU A 2 2.30 -45.36 25.84
C GLU A 2 2.31 -44.00 25.14
N HIS A 3 3.51 -43.51 24.85
CA HIS A 3 3.72 -42.30 24.07
C HIS A 3 3.46 -42.63 22.61
N ILE A 4 2.34 -42.14 22.08
CA ILE A 4 2.07 -42.11 20.64
C ILE A 4 3.01 -41.04 20.07
N GLY A 5 4.09 -41.49 19.43
CA GLY A 5 5.00 -40.62 18.69
C GLY A 5 4.26 -39.97 17.53
N ILE A 6 4.19 -38.64 17.56
CA ILE A 6 3.76 -37.85 16.40
C ILE A 6 4.93 -37.91 15.41
N ASP A 7 4.73 -38.70 14.36
CA ASP A 7 5.61 -38.80 13.21
C ASP A 7 5.57 -37.46 12.46
N THR A 8 6.54 -36.59 12.75
CA THR A 8 6.80 -35.37 11.99
C THR A 8 7.38 -35.80 10.64
N GLN A 9 6.54 -35.98 9.63
CA GLN A 9 7.03 -36.22 8.27
C GLN A 9 7.90 -35.04 7.81
N PRO A 10 9.15 -35.28 7.38
CA PRO A 10 9.97 -34.27 6.72
C PRO A 10 9.75 -34.28 5.20
N ASN A 11 9.91 -33.10 4.61
CA ASN A 11 10.21 -32.84 3.19
C ASN A 11 9.06 -32.94 2.17
N LEU A 12 8.28 -31.86 2.08
CA LEU A 12 8.02 -31.29 0.76
C LEU A 12 9.40 -30.92 0.16
N LYS A 13 9.82 -31.64 -0.88
CA LYS A 13 11.10 -31.43 -1.56
C LYS A 13 11.23 -29.99 -2.07
N GLU A 14 11.92 -29.14 -1.30
CA GLU A 14 12.43 -27.85 -1.79
C GLU A 14 13.33 -28.00 -3.03
N SER A 15 13.85 -29.22 -3.28
CA SER A 15 14.74 -29.53 -4.40
C SER A 15 14.12 -29.47 -5.80
N GLU A 16 12.79 -29.44 -5.95
CA GLU A 16 12.13 -29.26 -7.26
C GLU A 16 11.81 -27.79 -7.60
N PHE A 17 12.03 -26.86 -6.66
CA PHE A 17 11.84 -25.43 -6.84
C PHE A 17 13.16 -24.65 -6.82
N ALA A 18 14.25 -25.24 -7.29
CA ALA A 18 15.42 -24.47 -7.76
C ALA A 18 15.08 -23.69 -9.05
N LYS A 19 13.95 -22.97 -9.03
CA LYS A 19 13.56 -22.01 -10.07
C LYS A 19 14.42 -20.77 -9.87
N THR A 20 14.89 -20.21 -10.97
CA THR A 20 15.47 -18.87 -11.01
C THR A 20 14.59 -17.92 -10.20
N LYS A 21 15.18 -17.23 -9.21
CA LYS A 21 14.47 -16.24 -8.40
C LYS A 21 13.67 -15.30 -9.30
N THR A 22 12.41 -15.07 -8.96
CA THR A 22 11.57 -14.09 -9.65
C THR A 22 12.21 -12.71 -9.54
N LYS A 23 11.85 -11.81 -10.46
CA LYS A 23 12.32 -10.41 -10.41
C LYS A 23 11.94 -9.74 -9.08
N GLN A 24 10.78 -10.08 -8.51
CA GLN A 24 10.34 -9.51 -7.24
C GLN A 24 11.16 -10.04 -6.05
N GLU A 25 11.49 -11.33 -6.03
CA GLU A 25 12.38 -11.91 -5.02
C GLU A 25 13.77 -11.27 -5.06
N GLN A 26 14.32 -11.03 -6.25
CA GLN A 26 15.59 -10.33 -6.41
C GLN A 26 15.54 -8.90 -5.85
N LEU A 27 14.42 -8.19 -6.03
CA LEU A 27 14.24 -6.85 -5.47
C LEU A 27 14.19 -6.86 -3.94
N TYR A 28 13.54 -7.86 -3.34
CA TYR A 28 13.52 -8.02 -1.89
C TYR A 28 14.89 -8.40 -1.32
N ASP A 29 15.60 -9.30 -1.98
CA ASP A 29 16.96 -9.69 -1.56
C ASP A 29 17.93 -8.50 -1.62
N LEU A 30 17.86 -7.68 -2.68
CA LEU A 30 18.68 -6.47 -2.82
C LEU A 30 18.39 -5.45 -1.71
N ALA A 31 17.16 -5.41 -1.20
CA ALA A 31 16.76 -4.58 -0.08
C ALA A 31 17.09 -5.21 1.29
N GLY A 32 17.75 -6.38 1.33
CA GLY A 32 18.14 -7.07 2.56
C GLY A 32 17.05 -7.94 3.19
N PHE A 33 15.95 -8.19 2.48
CA PHE A 33 14.80 -8.96 2.96
C PHE A 33 14.82 -10.38 2.38
N SER A 34 15.83 -11.16 2.75
CA SER A 34 15.86 -12.59 2.44
C SER A 34 14.76 -13.34 3.21
N MET A 35 14.47 -14.59 2.83
CA MET A 35 13.52 -15.44 3.57
C MET A 35 13.89 -15.60 5.05
N GLU A 36 15.18 -15.72 5.34
CA GLU A 36 15.72 -15.85 6.69
C GLU A 36 15.49 -14.58 7.50
N ALA A 37 15.71 -13.41 6.90
CA ALA A 37 15.48 -12.12 7.54
C ALA A 37 13.99 -11.91 7.88
N VAL A 38 13.11 -12.25 6.93
CA VAL A 38 11.65 -12.17 7.14
C VAL A 38 11.20 -13.12 8.25
N THR A 39 11.67 -14.36 8.22
CA THR A 39 11.38 -15.36 9.26
C THR A 39 11.87 -14.88 10.62
N ALA A 40 13.11 -14.39 10.73
CA ALA A 40 13.67 -13.89 11.98
C ALA A 40 12.85 -12.72 12.56
N LYS A 41 12.38 -11.80 11.71
CA LYS A 41 11.54 -10.67 12.15
C LYS A 41 10.16 -11.13 12.64
N LEU A 42 9.56 -12.12 11.97
CA LEU A 42 8.31 -12.76 12.41
C LEU A 42 8.47 -13.56 13.71
N GLU A 43 9.61 -14.23 13.92
CA GLU A 43 9.90 -14.93 15.18
C GLU A 43 10.16 -13.95 16.33
N LYS A 44 10.86 -12.83 16.07
CA LYS A 44 11.05 -11.77 17.07
C LYS A 44 9.71 -11.22 17.56
N LEU A 45 8.75 -11.03 16.66
CA LEU A 45 7.39 -10.63 17.06
C LEU A 45 6.73 -11.61 18.02
N LYS A 46 6.84 -12.92 17.74
CA LYS A 46 6.27 -13.97 18.59
C LYS A 46 6.81 -13.90 20.01
N GLN A 47 8.07 -13.48 20.18
CA GLN A 47 8.70 -13.35 21.49
C GLN A 47 8.24 -12.12 22.27
N VAL A 48 7.94 -11.00 21.60
CA VAL A 48 7.49 -9.77 22.26
C VAL A 48 6.07 -9.95 22.84
N GLY A 49 5.24 -10.74 22.18
CA GLY A 49 3.92 -11.16 22.66
C GLY A 49 2.86 -10.05 22.67
N VAL A 50 3.23 -8.76 22.74
CA VAL A 50 2.29 -7.62 22.81
C VAL A 50 2.73 -6.55 21.81
N PHE A 51 1.84 -6.20 20.89
CA PHE A 51 2.11 -5.20 19.84
C PHE A 51 2.53 -3.84 20.41
N GLU A 52 1.87 -3.40 21.48
CA GLU A 52 2.11 -2.13 22.17
C GLU A 52 3.49 -2.06 22.81
N HIS A 53 4.15 -3.20 23.04
CA HIS A 53 5.50 -3.26 23.58
C HIS A 53 6.58 -3.09 22.51
N LEU A 54 6.21 -3.14 21.22
CA LEU A 54 7.12 -2.78 20.14
C LEU A 54 7.37 -1.27 20.17
N ASP A 55 8.56 -0.84 19.75
CA ASP A 55 8.81 0.56 19.45
C ASP A 55 7.89 1.04 18.32
N LYS A 56 7.64 2.35 18.21
CA LYS A 56 6.69 2.91 17.25
C LYS A 56 7.01 2.52 15.80
N GLU A 57 8.29 2.50 15.43
CA GLU A 57 8.71 2.15 14.07
C GLU A 57 8.37 0.69 13.77
N SER A 58 8.71 -0.21 14.69
CA SER A 58 8.30 -1.62 14.64
C SER A 58 6.79 -1.76 14.59
N GLN A 59 6.01 -1.04 15.41
CA GLN A 59 4.55 -1.08 15.36
C GLN A 59 4.01 -0.76 13.96
N HIS A 60 4.51 0.31 13.34
CA HIS A 60 4.09 0.67 12.01
C HIS A 60 4.43 -0.37 10.94
N ASP A 61 5.57 -1.05 11.06
CA ASP A 61 5.94 -2.13 10.15
C ASP A 61 4.90 -3.26 10.12
N PHE A 62 4.20 -3.54 11.23
CA PHE A 62 3.21 -4.62 11.32
C PHE A 62 1.75 -4.15 11.28
N LEU A 63 1.51 -2.85 11.07
CA LEU A 63 0.17 -2.32 10.80
C LEU A 63 -0.18 -2.54 9.34
N LEU A 64 -1.19 -3.38 9.10
CA LEU A 64 -1.73 -3.62 7.77
C LEU A 64 -3.09 -2.96 7.63
N TRP A 65 -3.32 -2.33 6.48
CA TRP A 65 -4.57 -1.67 6.18
C TRP A 65 -5.30 -2.46 5.10
N LEU A 66 -6.52 -2.88 5.40
CA LEU A 66 -7.33 -3.59 4.41
C LEU A 66 -7.99 -2.66 3.40
N GLY A 67 -8.18 -1.40 3.77
CA GLY A 67 -8.76 -0.34 2.96
C GLY A 67 -8.09 0.99 3.28
N SER A 68 -8.06 1.87 2.28
CA SER A 68 -7.57 3.24 2.40
C SER A 68 -8.55 4.11 3.20
N SER A 69 -8.03 5.01 4.03
CA SER A 69 -8.79 6.14 4.57
C SER A 69 -8.99 7.23 3.52
N ASP A 70 -8.03 7.37 2.59
CA ASP A 70 -8.07 8.37 1.54
C ASP A 70 -9.10 7.96 0.49
N SER A 71 -9.94 8.90 0.08
CA SER A 71 -10.89 8.67 -0.99
C SER A 71 -10.24 8.56 -2.38
N ILE A 72 -10.42 7.42 -3.04
CA ILE A 72 -9.93 7.13 -4.40
C ILE A 72 -10.62 8.00 -5.47
N LYS A 73 -11.77 8.61 -5.15
CA LYS A 73 -12.47 9.56 -6.04
C LYS A 73 -11.60 10.75 -6.43
N ASN A 74 -10.57 11.04 -5.62
CA ASN A 74 -9.54 12.02 -5.94
C ASN A 74 -8.79 11.74 -7.25
N LEU A 75 -8.84 10.50 -7.73
CA LEU A 75 -8.20 10.06 -8.97
C LEU A 75 -9.14 10.03 -10.18
N GLU A 76 -10.43 10.34 -10.04
CA GLU A 76 -11.42 10.18 -11.13
C GLU A 76 -11.19 11.11 -12.32
N LYS A 77 -10.67 12.31 -12.08
CA LYS A 77 -10.47 13.32 -13.12
C LYS A 77 -9.11 13.23 -13.82
N LEU A 78 -8.28 12.28 -13.43
CA LEU A 78 -6.91 12.14 -13.89
C LEU A 78 -6.81 10.96 -14.84
N ASP A 79 -6.18 11.20 -15.99
CA ASP A 79 -5.87 10.15 -16.94
C ASP A 79 -4.50 9.53 -16.63
N PHE A 80 -4.50 8.22 -16.37
CA PHE A 80 -3.30 7.43 -16.13
C PHE A 80 -3.01 6.44 -17.27
N THR A 81 -3.74 6.52 -18.38
CA THR A 81 -3.59 5.62 -19.52
C THR A 81 -2.17 5.64 -20.05
N GLY A 82 -1.52 4.47 -20.06
CA GLY A 82 -0.15 4.32 -20.56
C GLY A 82 0.96 4.90 -19.67
N LYS A 83 0.62 5.59 -18.57
CA LYS A 83 1.58 6.28 -17.70
C LYS A 83 2.33 5.32 -16.77
N LYS A 84 3.55 5.71 -16.40
CA LYS A 84 4.34 5.09 -15.33
C LYS A 84 4.07 5.81 -14.02
N ILE A 85 3.58 5.09 -13.01
CA ILE A 85 3.19 5.66 -11.73
C ILE A 85 4.10 5.13 -10.63
N LEU A 86 4.51 5.98 -9.69
CA LEU A 86 5.12 5.57 -8.43
C LEU A 86 4.10 5.84 -7.32
N THR A 87 3.84 4.86 -6.46
CA THR A 87 2.93 5.04 -5.33
C THR A 87 3.41 4.30 -4.09
N VAL A 88 2.94 4.73 -2.93
CA VAL A 88 3.13 3.97 -1.70
C VAL A 88 2.29 2.67 -1.69
N ALA A 89 2.76 1.62 -1.01
CA ALA A 89 2.02 0.38 -0.84
C ALA A 89 0.80 0.61 0.05
N GLY A 90 1.02 1.10 1.28
CA GLY A 90 -0.04 1.43 2.22
C GLY A 90 -1.09 0.33 2.30
N SER A 91 -2.36 0.71 2.12
CA SER A 91 -3.49 -0.22 2.11
C SER A 91 -3.65 -0.99 0.79
N GLY A 92 -3.16 -0.49 -0.34
CA GLY A 92 -3.15 -1.22 -1.60
C GLY A 92 -4.19 -0.88 -2.65
N GLU A 93 -5.16 -0.03 -2.35
CA GLU A 93 -6.22 0.29 -3.31
C GLU A 93 -5.73 1.27 -4.38
N PHE A 94 -4.75 2.11 -4.08
CA PHE A 94 -4.24 3.12 -5.00
C PHE A 94 -3.48 2.51 -6.19
N PHE A 95 -2.55 1.59 -5.97
CA PHE A 95 -1.83 0.97 -7.08
C PHE A 95 -2.79 0.20 -8.00
N GLN A 96 -3.77 -0.51 -7.43
CA GLN A 96 -4.82 -1.19 -8.19
C GLN A 96 -5.71 -0.21 -8.94
N SER A 97 -6.02 0.94 -8.32
CA SER A 97 -6.81 2.01 -8.96
C SER A 97 -6.08 2.70 -10.10
N PHE A 98 -4.75 2.83 -10.06
CA PHE A 98 -3.95 3.30 -11.19
C PHE A 98 -3.97 2.30 -12.35
N ILE A 99 -3.93 1.00 -12.04
CA ILE A 99 -4.02 -0.06 -13.05
C ILE A 99 -5.42 -0.11 -13.66
N ASP A 100 -6.46 -0.05 -12.82
CA ASP A 100 -7.85 0.12 -13.27
C ASP A 100 -8.00 1.37 -14.15
N ARG A 101 -7.15 2.39 -14.03
CA ARG A 101 -7.17 3.58 -14.90
C ARG A 101 -6.20 3.48 -16.09
N GLY A 102 -5.72 2.29 -16.42
CA GLY A 102 -4.94 2.03 -17.62
C GLY A 102 -3.44 2.32 -17.50
N SER A 103 -2.91 2.48 -16.29
CA SER A 103 -1.46 2.62 -16.09
C SER A 103 -0.71 1.39 -16.63
N LYS A 104 0.37 1.65 -17.38
CA LYS A 104 1.23 0.60 -17.95
C LYS A 104 2.20 0.02 -16.94
N GLN A 105 2.63 0.83 -15.97
CA GLN A 105 3.60 0.43 -14.97
C GLN A 105 3.33 1.14 -13.65
N VAL A 106 3.30 0.38 -12.57
CA VAL A 106 3.17 0.93 -11.22
C VAL A 106 4.33 0.43 -10.36
N GLY A 107 5.24 1.34 -10.02
CA GLY A 107 6.20 1.14 -8.94
C GLY A 107 5.48 1.36 -7.61
N VAL A 108 5.59 0.38 -6.71
CA VAL A 108 5.01 0.45 -5.38
C VAL A 108 6.15 0.45 -4.38
N PHE A 109 6.19 1.42 -3.47
CA PHE A 109 7.22 1.50 -2.43
C PHE A 109 6.60 1.54 -1.04
N ASP A 110 7.28 1.03 -0.04
CA ASP A 110 6.92 1.23 1.37
C ASP A 110 8.13 0.93 2.25
N TYR A 111 8.25 1.55 3.41
CA TYR A 111 9.28 1.12 4.36
C TYR A 111 8.86 -0.18 5.06
N SER A 112 7.54 -0.40 5.22
CA SER A 112 7.02 -1.64 5.77
C SER A 112 7.12 -2.77 4.75
N MET A 113 7.98 -3.75 5.06
CA MET A 113 8.07 -4.96 4.26
C MET A 113 6.75 -5.74 4.22
N PHE A 114 5.98 -5.73 5.31
CA PHE A 114 4.70 -6.45 5.37
C PHE A 114 3.62 -5.75 4.55
N ALA A 115 3.62 -4.41 4.49
CA ALA A 115 2.77 -3.70 3.55
C ALA A 115 3.09 -4.11 2.11
N CYS A 116 4.37 -4.22 1.75
CA CYS A 116 4.78 -4.72 0.43
C CYS A 116 4.33 -6.17 0.18
N PHE A 117 4.55 -7.10 1.12
CA PHE A 117 4.13 -8.51 0.94
C PHE A 117 2.61 -8.66 0.88
N PHE A 118 1.87 -7.91 1.68
CA PHE A 118 0.41 -7.93 1.68
C PHE A 118 -0.17 -7.36 0.38
N ASN A 119 0.48 -6.34 -0.19
CA ASN A 119 0.08 -5.76 -1.46
C ASN A 119 0.50 -6.62 -2.67
N GLU A 120 1.59 -7.36 -2.56
CA GLU A 120 1.89 -8.44 -3.51
C GLU A 120 0.80 -9.52 -3.48
N LEU A 121 0.36 -9.92 -2.28
CA LEU A 121 -0.75 -10.85 -2.13
C LEU A 121 -2.05 -10.32 -2.75
N LYS A 122 -2.41 -9.04 -2.52
CA LYS A 122 -3.55 -8.38 -3.17
C LYS A 122 -3.43 -8.40 -4.69
N LEU A 123 -2.24 -8.10 -5.24
CA LEU A 123 -1.98 -8.14 -6.67
C LEU A 123 -2.18 -9.55 -7.27
N ILE A 124 -1.59 -10.57 -6.65
CA ILE A 124 -1.70 -11.95 -7.13
C ILE A 124 -3.13 -12.47 -6.97
N ALA A 125 -3.79 -12.20 -5.84
CA ALA A 125 -5.19 -12.55 -5.64
C ALA A 125 -6.10 -11.89 -6.69
N ALA A 126 -5.86 -10.62 -7.02
CA ALA A 126 -6.61 -9.91 -8.06
C ALA A 126 -6.44 -10.54 -9.46
N ARG A 127 -5.29 -11.17 -9.74
CA ARG A 127 -5.02 -11.86 -11.01
C ARG A 127 -5.64 -13.25 -11.08
N GLU A 128 -5.58 -14.00 -9.99
CA GLU A 128 -5.86 -15.45 -9.98
C GLU A 128 -7.24 -15.83 -9.44
N LEU A 129 -7.89 -14.93 -8.69
CA LEU A 129 -9.19 -15.20 -8.08
C LEU A 129 -10.33 -14.53 -8.85
N SER A 130 -11.48 -15.19 -8.87
CA SER A 130 -12.73 -14.56 -9.27
C SER A 130 -13.12 -13.44 -8.30
N TYR A 131 -14.03 -12.56 -8.73
CA TYR A 131 -14.51 -11.44 -7.91
C TYR A 131 -15.00 -11.89 -6.52
N GLN A 132 -15.81 -12.96 -6.46
CA GLN A 132 -16.33 -13.45 -5.18
C GLN A 132 -15.25 -14.11 -4.31
N GLU A 133 -14.32 -14.86 -4.92
CA GLU A 133 -13.18 -15.43 -4.20
C GLU A 133 -12.28 -14.33 -3.60
N TYR A 134 -11.99 -13.27 -4.37
CA TYR A 134 -11.20 -12.14 -3.91
C TYR A 134 -11.85 -11.45 -2.70
N ILE A 135 -13.14 -11.11 -2.81
CA ILE A 135 -13.89 -10.46 -1.74
C ILE A 135 -13.93 -11.35 -0.49
N ASN A 136 -14.28 -12.63 -0.65
CA ASN A 136 -14.38 -13.56 0.48
C ASN A 136 -13.02 -13.81 1.14
N PHE A 137 -11.93 -13.87 0.36
CA PHE A 137 -10.58 -14.07 0.87
C PHE A 137 -10.15 -12.91 1.78
N PHE A 138 -10.25 -11.67 1.31
CA PHE A 138 -9.84 -10.51 2.12
C PHE A 138 -10.83 -10.19 3.24
N LYS A 139 -12.13 -10.49 3.06
CA LYS A 139 -13.11 -10.46 4.15
C LYS A 139 -12.75 -11.46 5.26
N THR A 140 -12.35 -12.68 4.89
CA THR A 140 -11.90 -13.69 5.85
C THR A 140 -10.67 -13.23 6.63
N ILE A 141 -9.69 -12.64 5.93
CA ILE A 141 -8.51 -12.04 6.58
C ILE A 141 -8.92 -10.91 7.54
N ALA A 142 -9.91 -10.09 7.18
CA ALA A 142 -10.43 -8.99 8.01
C ALA A 142 -11.17 -9.48 9.27
N GLU A 143 -12.00 -10.51 9.09
CA GLU A 143 -12.93 -11.00 10.11
C GLU A 143 -12.27 -12.01 11.04
N ARG A 144 -11.01 -12.40 10.79
CA ARG A 144 -10.17 -13.15 11.73
C ARG A 144 -9.91 -12.33 12.99
N LYS A 145 -10.92 -12.30 13.86
CA LYS A 145 -10.77 -12.00 15.28
C LYS A 145 -10.15 -13.23 15.93
N VAL A 146 -9.35 -13.01 16.97
CA VAL A 146 -8.61 -14.03 17.75
C VAL A 146 -9.48 -15.23 18.23
N ARG A 147 -10.82 -15.14 18.15
CA ARG A 147 -11.76 -16.11 18.71
C ARG A 147 -12.60 -16.91 17.70
N THR A 148 -12.56 -16.60 16.41
CA THR A 148 -13.26 -17.38 15.38
C THR A 148 -12.24 -17.92 14.39
N ILE A 149 -12.07 -19.24 14.39
CA ILE A 149 -11.29 -19.95 13.38
C ILE A 149 -12.10 -19.88 12.08
N ILE A 150 -11.98 -18.77 11.36
CA ILE A 150 -12.39 -18.70 9.97
C ILE A 150 -11.17 -19.13 9.18
N ASP A 151 -11.20 -20.34 8.65
CA ASP A 151 -10.10 -20.87 7.85
C ASP A 151 -10.11 -20.25 6.46
N ILE A 152 -8.96 -19.72 6.07
CA ILE A 152 -8.72 -19.36 4.68
C ILE A 152 -8.72 -20.67 3.89
N ASP A 153 -9.51 -20.73 2.82
CA ASP A 153 -9.60 -21.92 1.95
C ASP A 153 -8.20 -22.32 1.47
N GLU A 154 -7.76 -23.53 1.85
CA GLU A 154 -6.45 -24.07 1.50
C GLU A 154 -6.26 -24.16 -0.02
N ALA A 155 -7.33 -24.43 -0.78
CA ALA A 155 -7.27 -24.46 -2.23
C ALA A 155 -6.95 -23.07 -2.83
N VAL A 156 -7.41 -21.99 -2.18
CA VAL A 156 -7.01 -20.62 -2.55
C VAL A 156 -5.53 -20.42 -2.25
N ILE A 157 -5.03 -20.80 -1.08
CA ILE A 157 -3.62 -20.65 -0.71
C ILE A 157 -2.71 -21.40 -1.69
N VAL A 158 -3.03 -22.66 -2.00
CA VAL A 158 -2.29 -23.51 -2.94
C VAL A 158 -2.23 -22.88 -4.33
N ARG A 159 -3.32 -22.25 -4.79
CA ARG A 159 -3.38 -21.59 -6.09
C ARG A 159 -2.57 -20.28 -6.16
N LEU A 160 -2.50 -19.51 -5.07
CA LEU A 160 -1.75 -18.25 -5.04
C LEU A 160 -0.23 -18.47 -4.91
N ASN A 161 0.19 -19.49 -4.15
CA ASN A 161 1.59 -19.75 -3.80
C ASN A 161 2.59 -19.75 -4.98
N PRO A 162 2.31 -20.39 -6.13
CA PRO A 162 3.25 -20.44 -7.25
C PRO A 162 3.61 -19.07 -7.84
N PHE A 163 2.77 -18.06 -7.63
CA PHE A 163 2.92 -16.72 -8.20
C PHE A 163 3.48 -15.69 -7.23
N LEU A 164 3.50 -16.00 -5.92
CA LEU A 164 4.06 -15.15 -4.88
C LEU A 164 5.58 -15.30 -4.83
N SER A 165 6.26 -14.23 -4.45
CA SER A 165 7.64 -14.26 -3.96
C SER A 165 7.76 -15.16 -2.74
N SER A 166 8.94 -15.74 -2.54
CA SER A 166 9.23 -16.58 -1.37
C SER A 166 8.94 -15.87 -0.03
N GLN A 167 9.25 -14.57 0.06
CA GLN A 167 8.97 -13.73 1.21
C GLN A 167 7.45 -13.57 1.44
N ALA A 168 6.69 -13.24 0.39
CA ALA A 168 5.24 -13.12 0.49
C ALA A 168 4.54 -14.46 0.77
N ARG A 169 5.09 -15.60 0.30
CA ARG A 169 4.61 -16.94 0.67
C ARG A 169 4.77 -17.22 2.17
N ILE A 170 5.94 -16.93 2.73
CA ILE A 170 6.19 -17.10 4.18
C ILE A 170 5.21 -16.24 4.97
N PHE A 171 5.04 -14.99 4.55
CA PHE A 171 4.08 -14.08 5.14
C PHE A 171 2.63 -14.61 5.06
N LEU A 172 2.17 -15.04 3.88
CA LEU A 172 0.84 -15.64 3.68
C LEU A 172 0.64 -16.83 4.59
N LYS A 173 1.62 -17.73 4.68
CA LYS A 173 1.57 -18.91 5.56
C LYS A 173 1.38 -18.49 7.01
N GLN A 174 2.10 -17.47 7.50
CA GLN A 174 1.92 -16.99 8.87
C GLN A 174 0.52 -16.42 9.09
N ILE A 175 0.03 -15.52 8.22
CA ILE A 175 -1.30 -14.92 8.42
C ILE A 175 -2.45 -15.92 8.19
N ALA A 176 -2.20 -17.00 7.43
CA ALA A 176 -3.17 -18.07 7.19
C ALA A 176 -3.22 -19.13 8.31
N THR A 177 -2.15 -19.31 9.09
CA THR A 177 -2.06 -20.35 10.11
C THR A 177 -2.74 -19.92 11.43
N PRO A 178 -3.79 -20.62 11.91
CA PRO A 178 -4.47 -20.29 13.17
C PRO A 178 -3.52 -20.24 14.38
N GLU A 179 -2.51 -21.12 14.40
CA GLU A 179 -1.51 -21.20 15.48
C GLU A 179 -0.67 -19.93 15.55
N TYR A 180 -0.39 -19.26 14.43
CA TYR A 180 0.29 -17.98 14.45
C TYR A 180 -0.52 -16.96 15.24
N TRP A 181 -1.83 -16.87 14.99
CA TRP A 181 -2.72 -15.96 15.72
C TRP A 181 -2.90 -16.36 17.19
N LYS A 182 -2.93 -17.67 17.51
CA LYS A 182 -3.02 -18.17 18.89
C LYS A 182 -1.72 -17.99 19.69
N LEU A 183 -0.55 -18.21 19.08
CA LEU A 183 0.78 -18.01 19.68
C LEU A 183 1.05 -16.54 19.97
N LEU A 184 0.43 -15.66 19.20
CA LEU A 184 0.52 -14.23 19.40
C LEU A 184 -0.41 -13.70 20.51
N ASN A 185 -1.28 -14.55 21.10
CA ASN A 185 -1.75 -14.50 22.50
C ASN A 185 -2.97 -15.42 22.76
N PRO A 186 -2.99 -16.24 23.83
CA PRO A 186 -4.18 -16.96 24.27
C PRO A 186 -5.20 -16.09 25.03
N ASP A 187 -4.78 -14.95 25.62
CA ASP A 187 -5.62 -14.11 26.49
C ASP A 187 -5.94 -12.69 25.94
N PHE A 188 -5.32 -12.26 24.84
CA PHE A 188 -5.51 -10.93 24.28
C PHE A 188 -6.41 -10.94 23.05
N THR A 189 -7.22 -9.89 22.91
CA THR A 189 -8.18 -9.69 21.83
C THR A 189 -7.57 -9.13 20.54
N GLU A 190 -6.26 -8.88 20.50
CA GLU A 190 -5.59 -8.18 19.40
C GLU A 190 -4.29 -8.89 18.97
N SER A 191 -4.08 -8.99 17.66
CA SER A 191 -2.90 -9.59 17.03
C SER A 191 -1.80 -8.55 16.79
N PRO A 192 -0.50 -8.93 16.84
CA PRO A 192 0.61 -8.07 16.50
C PRO A 192 0.72 -7.74 15.02
N ILE A 193 -0.01 -8.45 14.16
CA ILE A 193 -0.40 -7.89 12.87
C ILE A 193 -1.79 -7.29 13.06
N SER A 194 -1.82 -6.00 13.35
CA SER A 194 -3.08 -5.27 13.45
C SER A 194 -3.56 -4.97 12.04
N ILE A 195 -4.47 -5.81 11.55
CA ILE A 195 -5.18 -5.56 10.30
C ILE A 195 -6.31 -4.58 10.63
N ARG A 196 -6.06 -3.29 10.37
CA ARG A 196 -7.07 -2.26 10.58
C ARG A 196 -8.04 -2.28 9.41
N HIS A 197 -9.29 -2.55 9.76
CA HIS A 197 -10.40 -2.52 8.84
C HIS A 197 -10.97 -1.10 8.81
N ILE A 198 -10.62 -0.34 7.78
CA ILE A 198 -11.43 0.83 7.40
C ILE A 198 -12.62 0.26 6.64
N ALA A 199 -13.82 0.49 7.18
CA ALA A 199 -15.05 -0.19 6.77
C ALA A 199 -15.20 -0.29 5.23
N VAL A 200 -15.49 -1.50 4.74
CA VAL A 200 -15.87 -1.83 3.34
C VAL A 200 -17.04 -0.99 2.81
N ASN A 201 -17.63 -0.10 3.61
CA ASN A 201 -18.58 0.92 3.14
C ASN A 201 -17.99 1.83 2.05
N HIS A 202 -16.66 1.82 1.84
CA HIS A 202 -15.97 2.46 0.71
C HIS A 202 -15.80 1.58 -0.54
N ALA A 203 -16.31 0.34 -0.59
CA ALA A 203 -16.22 -0.48 -1.81
C ALA A 203 -16.86 0.22 -3.02
N ASN A 204 -17.89 1.04 -2.80
CA ASN A 204 -18.49 1.90 -3.84
C ASN A 204 -17.56 3.04 -4.30
N ASP A 205 -16.57 3.42 -3.49
CA ASP A 205 -15.55 4.41 -3.86
C ASP A 205 -14.36 3.75 -4.60
N ILE A 206 -14.24 2.41 -4.52
CA ILE A 206 -13.22 1.63 -5.23
C ILE A 206 -13.83 1.09 -6.52
N ASN A 207 -13.65 1.82 -7.63
CA ASN A 207 -14.29 1.51 -8.90
C ASN A 207 -14.13 0.03 -9.35
N PHE A 208 -12.94 -0.56 -9.19
CA PHE A 208 -12.69 -1.94 -9.61
C PHE A 208 -13.39 -3.00 -8.75
N LEU A 209 -13.85 -2.65 -7.53
CA LEU A 209 -14.63 -3.54 -6.66
C LEU A 209 -16.13 -3.22 -6.69
N ALA A 210 -16.56 -2.18 -7.40
CA ALA A 210 -17.98 -1.80 -7.44
C ALA A 210 -18.87 -2.85 -8.12
N SER A 211 -18.31 -3.70 -8.99
CA SER A 211 -19.02 -4.82 -9.60
C SER A 211 -18.04 -5.87 -10.15
N GLU A 212 -18.53 -7.09 -10.37
CA GLU A 212 -17.76 -8.14 -11.05
C GLU A 212 -17.30 -7.73 -12.46
N LYS A 213 -18.11 -6.93 -13.16
CA LYS A 213 -17.74 -6.39 -14.49
C LYS A 213 -16.50 -5.49 -14.38
N ASN A 214 -16.49 -4.56 -13.43
CA ASN A 214 -15.35 -3.65 -13.23
C ASN A 214 -14.11 -4.43 -12.78
N TYR A 215 -14.29 -5.42 -11.91
CA TYR A 215 -13.21 -6.30 -11.47
C TYR A 215 -12.57 -7.05 -12.64
N LYS A 216 -13.37 -7.61 -13.56
CA LYS A 216 -12.86 -8.28 -14.77
C LYS A 216 -12.08 -7.34 -15.69
N ILE A 217 -12.52 -6.07 -15.81
CA ILE A 217 -11.80 -5.05 -16.57
C ILE A 217 -10.43 -4.76 -15.93
N MET A 218 -10.40 -4.55 -14.61
CA MET A 218 -9.16 -4.34 -13.87
C MET A 218 -8.24 -5.56 -13.95
N GLN A 219 -8.78 -6.77 -13.82
CA GLN A 219 -8.03 -8.02 -13.94
C GLN A 219 -7.41 -8.20 -15.33
N GLU A 220 -8.12 -7.82 -16.40
CA GLU A 220 -7.53 -7.82 -17.76
C GLU A 220 -6.42 -6.79 -17.88
N ARG A 221 -6.60 -5.56 -17.36
CA ARG A 221 -5.55 -4.53 -17.33
C ARG A 221 -4.31 -5.00 -16.57
N LEU A 222 -4.50 -5.69 -15.45
CA LEU A 222 -3.41 -6.27 -14.64
C LEU A 222 -2.50 -7.23 -15.39
N ARG A 223 -2.98 -7.88 -16.46
CA ARG A 223 -2.18 -8.79 -17.30
C ARG A 223 -1.18 -8.03 -18.18
N HIS A 224 -1.50 -6.78 -18.50
CA HIS A 224 -0.68 -5.92 -19.38
C HIS A 224 0.12 -4.86 -18.60
N SER A 225 -0.15 -4.71 -17.30
CA SER A 225 0.55 -3.78 -16.42
C SER A 225 1.72 -4.46 -15.68
N ASN A 226 2.85 -3.77 -15.62
CA ASN A 226 4.00 -4.18 -14.82
C ASN A 226 3.94 -3.54 -13.43
N VAL A 227 3.88 -4.36 -12.38
CA VAL A 227 3.86 -3.89 -10.98
C VAL A 227 5.08 -4.43 -10.26
N ASN A 228 5.79 -3.57 -9.54
CA ASN A 228 6.97 -3.96 -8.78
C ASN A 228 6.96 -3.31 -7.39
N PHE A 229 7.24 -4.09 -6.36
CA PHE A 229 7.30 -3.63 -4.98
C PHE A 229 8.74 -3.37 -4.57
N ARG A 230 8.97 -2.30 -3.81
CA ARG A 230 10.28 -1.90 -3.28
C ARG A 230 10.14 -1.57 -1.81
N ILE A 231 10.90 -2.27 -0.98
CA ILE A 231 10.92 -1.98 0.46
C ILE A 231 11.96 -0.88 0.67
N THR A 232 11.51 0.37 0.75
CA THR A 232 12.37 1.55 0.83
C THR A 232 11.57 2.78 1.29
N ASN A 233 12.28 3.75 1.87
CA ASN A 233 11.74 5.09 2.12
C ASN A 233 11.65 5.91 0.82
N ILE A 234 10.66 6.80 0.71
CA ILE A 234 10.48 7.71 -0.43
C ILE A 234 11.68 8.65 -0.67
N ASN A 235 12.42 8.96 0.40
CA ASN A 235 13.61 9.80 0.34
C ASN A 235 14.86 9.04 -0.10
N SER A 236 14.80 7.70 -0.19
CA SER A 236 15.92 6.86 -0.59
C SER A 236 16.49 7.26 -1.97
N PRO A 237 17.81 7.18 -2.16
CA PRO A 237 18.43 7.37 -3.47
C PRO A 237 17.96 6.35 -4.52
N ASP A 238 17.45 5.18 -4.10
CA ASP A 238 16.95 4.13 -5.01
C ASP A 238 15.60 4.51 -5.66
N ILE A 239 14.92 5.51 -5.11
CA ILE A 239 13.73 6.10 -5.71
C ILE A 239 14.15 7.19 -6.69
N ASN A 240 14.21 6.81 -7.95
CA ASN A 240 14.39 7.74 -9.05
C ASN A 240 13.03 8.22 -9.57
N ALA A 241 12.53 9.32 -9.01
CA ALA A 241 11.22 9.89 -9.31
C ALA A 241 11.09 10.36 -10.78
N GLN A 242 12.20 10.74 -11.44
CA GLN A 242 12.20 11.19 -12.84
C GLN A 242 11.78 10.12 -13.84
N ASN A 243 11.82 8.84 -13.43
CA ASN A 243 11.42 7.70 -14.26
C ASN A 243 9.90 7.49 -14.33
N TYR A 244 9.14 8.29 -13.59
CA TYR A 244 7.70 8.18 -13.44
C TYR A 244 7.02 9.43 -13.96
N ASP A 245 5.88 9.24 -14.61
CA ASP A 245 5.04 10.33 -15.11
C ASP A 245 4.20 10.96 -13.99
N TYR A 246 3.97 10.20 -12.92
CA TYR A 246 3.20 10.64 -11.77
C TYR A 246 3.66 9.92 -10.51
N VAL A 247 3.86 10.67 -9.42
CA VAL A 247 4.21 10.13 -8.10
C VAL A 247 3.10 10.43 -7.12
N TYR A 248 2.50 9.40 -6.54
CA TYR A 248 1.46 9.52 -5.53
C TYR A 248 1.97 9.08 -4.16
N ILE A 249 2.02 9.99 -3.19
CA ILE A 249 2.53 9.66 -1.84
C ILE A 249 1.42 9.49 -0.79
N SER A 250 0.14 9.51 -1.19
CA SER A 250 -1.00 9.39 -0.26
C SER A 250 -0.87 10.36 0.93
N ASN A 251 -1.24 9.95 2.13
CA ASN A 251 -1.17 10.72 3.37
C ASN A 251 -0.03 10.28 4.30
N ILE A 252 0.90 9.44 3.82
CA ILE A 252 1.90 8.71 4.64
C ILE A 252 2.88 9.62 5.37
N SER A 253 2.98 10.87 4.95
CA SER A 253 3.83 11.89 5.54
C SER A 253 2.98 12.97 6.17
N PHE A 254 2.03 12.59 7.03
CA PHE A 254 1.15 13.54 7.70
C PHE A 254 1.94 14.68 8.35
N GLY A 255 1.74 15.91 7.89
CA GLY A 255 2.46 17.11 8.34
C GLY A 255 3.72 17.46 7.52
N HIS A 256 4.18 16.56 6.65
CA HIS A 256 5.38 16.71 5.82
C HIS A 256 5.11 16.48 4.32
N GLN A 257 3.84 16.35 3.89
CA GLN A 257 3.51 16.05 2.48
C GLN A 257 4.10 17.07 1.51
N VAL A 258 4.03 18.36 1.86
CA VAL A 258 4.54 19.45 1.02
C VAL A 258 6.06 19.35 0.89
N GLU A 259 6.76 19.10 1.99
CA GLU A 259 8.21 18.94 2.00
C GLU A 259 8.65 17.76 1.12
N ILE A 260 8.01 16.59 1.29
CA ILE A 260 8.33 15.41 0.48
C ILE A 260 7.99 15.64 -0.99
N ALA A 261 6.83 16.25 -1.29
CA ALA A 261 6.47 16.59 -2.66
C ALA A 261 7.52 17.53 -3.28
N THR A 262 7.93 18.56 -2.56
CA THR A 262 9.02 19.46 -2.97
C THR A 262 10.33 18.71 -3.22
N GLN A 263 10.72 17.79 -2.34
CA GLN A 263 11.93 16.99 -2.53
C GLN A 263 11.83 16.12 -3.79
N LEU A 264 10.68 15.51 -4.06
CA LEU A 264 10.44 14.70 -5.26
C LEU A 264 10.47 15.54 -6.54
N LEU A 265 9.86 16.72 -6.52
CA LEU A 265 9.90 17.67 -7.63
C LEU A 265 11.35 18.14 -7.90
N ASN A 266 12.12 18.44 -6.86
CA ASN A 266 13.54 18.79 -6.98
C ASN A 266 14.39 17.61 -7.50
N LYS A 267 13.97 16.37 -7.27
CA LYS A 267 14.55 15.14 -7.85
C LYS A 267 14.07 14.86 -9.28
N GLY A 268 13.33 15.78 -9.91
CA GLY A 268 12.89 15.67 -11.30
C GLY A 268 11.58 14.90 -11.49
N ALA A 269 10.76 14.71 -10.45
CA ALA A 269 9.41 14.17 -10.63
C ALA A 269 8.59 15.14 -11.49
N LYS A 270 7.94 14.61 -12.55
CA LYS A 270 7.12 15.43 -13.46
C LYS A 270 5.85 15.95 -12.79
N CYS A 271 5.17 15.05 -12.09
CA CYS A 271 3.96 15.36 -11.36
C CYS A 271 3.95 14.61 -10.03
N VAL A 272 3.61 15.31 -8.95
CA VAL A 272 3.50 14.73 -7.61
C VAL A 272 2.15 15.08 -7.03
N GLY A 273 1.42 14.09 -6.52
CA GLY A 273 0.21 14.35 -5.74
C GLY A 273 0.09 13.51 -4.49
N PHE A 274 -0.77 13.99 -3.60
CA PHE A 274 -0.88 13.54 -2.22
C PHE A 274 -2.25 13.90 -1.66
N THR A 275 -2.60 13.24 -0.55
CA THR A 275 -3.84 13.50 0.19
C THR A 275 -3.51 14.16 1.52
N PHE A 276 -4.32 15.14 1.90
CA PHE A 276 -4.45 15.61 3.26
C PHE A 276 -5.69 14.97 3.88
N GLY A 277 -5.50 14.18 4.92
CA GLY A 277 -6.58 13.86 5.86
C GLY A 277 -6.66 14.97 6.91
N GLY A 278 -7.85 15.43 7.27
CA GLY A 278 -8.02 16.22 8.48
C GLY A 278 -7.78 15.32 9.70
N SER A 279 -6.82 15.64 10.57
CA SER A 279 -6.87 15.12 11.93
C SER A 279 -8.13 15.67 12.61
N ILE A 280 -8.66 14.93 13.58
CA ILE A 280 -9.84 15.30 14.40
C ILE A 280 -9.69 16.71 15.04
N ASP A 281 -8.46 17.23 15.14
CA ASP A 281 -8.15 18.53 15.74
C ASP A 281 -8.10 19.70 14.74
N LEU A 282 -8.22 19.45 13.43
CA LEU A 282 -8.41 20.50 12.43
C LEU A 282 -9.92 20.64 12.15
N PRO A 283 -10.49 21.86 12.22
CA PRO A 283 -11.94 22.09 12.09
C PRO A 283 -12.46 21.95 10.64
N ILE A 284 -11.76 21.18 9.81
CA ILE A 284 -12.02 21.02 8.39
C ILE A 284 -12.15 19.52 8.12
N GLY A 285 -13.38 19.01 8.17
CA GLY A 285 -13.66 17.62 7.84
C GLY A 285 -13.53 17.41 6.33
N GLY A 286 -12.66 16.49 5.90
CA GLY A 286 -12.61 15.99 4.53
C GLY A 286 -11.21 15.67 4.02
N ASP A 287 -11.15 14.72 3.09
CA ASP A 287 -9.93 14.43 2.34
C ASP A 287 -9.74 15.43 1.21
N TYR A 288 -8.54 16.02 1.14
CA TYR A 288 -8.14 16.90 0.05
C TYR A 288 -7.04 16.27 -0.75
N TYR A 289 -7.22 16.22 -2.06
CA TYR A 289 -6.16 15.84 -2.96
C TYR A 289 -5.56 17.07 -3.62
N LEU A 290 -4.24 17.08 -3.68
CA LEU A 290 -3.45 18.07 -4.37
C LEU A 290 -2.45 17.36 -5.28
N ALA A 291 -2.29 17.87 -6.50
CA ALA A 291 -1.21 17.48 -7.38
C ALA A 291 -0.57 18.73 -8.02
N VAL A 292 0.73 18.66 -8.21
CA VAL A 292 1.53 19.70 -8.87
C VAL A 292 2.18 19.08 -10.10
N ASP A 293 1.90 19.64 -11.28
CA ASP A 293 2.50 19.25 -12.55
C ASP A 293 3.54 20.30 -12.96
N THR A 294 4.79 19.87 -13.12
CA THR A 294 5.91 20.76 -13.46
C THR A 294 6.03 21.02 -14.95
N GLU A 295 5.48 20.16 -15.81
CA GLU A 295 5.54 20.34 -17.26
C GLU A 295 4.53 21.41 -17.69
N THR A 296 3.34 21.42 -17.08
CA THR A 296 2.28 22.40 -17.39
C THR A 296 2.29 23.61 -16.45
N GLY A 297 2.91 23.48 -15.27
CA GLY A 297 2.81 24.47 -14.19
C GLY A 297 1.44 24.48 -13.50
N GLU A 298 0.58 23.50 -13.78
CA GLU A 298 -0.76 23.42 -13.20
C GLU A 298 -0.75 22.84 -11.79
N ILE A 299 -1.59 23.40 -10.93
CA ILE A 299 -1.92 22.86 -9.62
C ILE A 299 -3.34 22.32 -9.70
N PHE A 300 -3.48 21.00 -9.58
CA PHE A 300 -4.77 20.34 -9.49
C PHE A 300 -5.16 20.17 -8.02
N SER A 301 -6.39 20.52 -7.67
CA SER A 301 -6.94 20.23 -6.35
C SER A 301 -8.36 19.68 -6.46
N GLN A 302 -8.64 18.61 -5.70
CA GLN A 302 -9.98 18.03 -5.60
C GLN A 302 -10.36 17.83 -4.13
N ARG A 303 -11.60 18.19 -3.81
CA ARG A 303 -12.22 17.93 -2.51
C ARG A 303 -13.18 16.76 -2.65
N ASN A 304 -13.12 15.83 -1.71
CA ASN A 304 -14.22 14.88 -1.51
C ASN A 304 -15.17 15.41 -0.43
N ASN A 305 -16.36 15.80 -0.87
CA ASN A 305 -17.41 16.36 -0.01
C ASN A 305 -18.05 15.25 0.82
N ALA A 306 -17.61 15.06 2.06
CA ALA A 306 -18.41 14.37 3.08
C ALA A 306 -19.11 15.36 4.04
N TYR A 307 -18.62 16.59 4.19
CA TYR A 307 -19.15 17.59 5.13
C TYR A 307 -19.24 18.98 4.46
N ASP A 308 -20.47 19.46 4.20
CA ASP A 308 -20.73 20.80 3.62
C ASP A 308 -21.33 21.72 4.68
N THR A 309 -20.49 22.30 5.54
CA THR A 309 -20.92 23.40 6.42
C THR A 309 -20.36 24.75 5.95
N ARG A 310 -21.14 25.83 6.10
CA ARG A 310 -20.74 27.18 5.67
C ARG A 310 -19.47 27.70 6.36
N HIS A 311 -19.16 27.23 7.58
CA HIS A 311 -17.99 27.65 8.35
C HIS A 311 -16.68 27.11 7.75
N GLU A 312 -16.69 25.89 7.20
CA GLU A 312 -15.52 25.26 6.58
C GLU A 312 -15.07 25.99 5.31
N LYS A 313 -15.99 26.57 4.53
CA LYS A 313 -15.68 27.27 3.26
C LYS A 313 -14.72 28.45 3.43
N LYS A 314 -14.73 29.14 4.58
CA LYS A 314 -13.86 30.30 4.85
C LYS A 314 -12.43 29.86 5.17
N HIS A 315 -12.27 28.91 6.08
CA HIS A 315 -10.95 28.33 6.42
C HIS A 315 -10.33 27.63 5.22
N LEU A 316 -11.15 27.03 4.35
CA LEU A 316 -10.68 26.38 3.12
C LEU A 316 -10.19 27.34 2.05
N ARG A 317 -10.85 28.48 1.85
CA ARG A 317 -10.29 29.52 0.98
C ARG A 317 -8.94 29.99 1.51
N GLN A 318 -8.80 30.15 2.82
CA GLN A 318 -7.52 30.54 3.43
C GLN A 318 -6.44 29.47 3.23
N TRP A 319 -6.77 28.18 3.39
CA TRP A 319 -5.82 27.08 3.15
C TRP A 319 -5.46 26.90 1.68
N HIS A 320 -6.44 27.00 0.77
CA HIS A 320 -6.17 26.97 -0.66
C HIS A 320 -5.29 28.14 -1.08
N ILE A 321 -5.57 29.35 -0.56
CA ILE A 321 -4.71 30.52 -0.78
C ILE A 321 -3.32 30.28 -0.18
N TYR A 322 -3.21 29.76 1.05
CA TYR A 322 -1.94 29.48 1.71
C TYR A 322 -1.12 28.46 0.92
N MET A 323 -1.69 27.30 0.60
CA MET A 323 -1.04 26.25 -0.18
C MET A 323 -0.68 26.71 -1.58
N LYS A 324 -1.59 27.44 -2.25
CA LYS A 324 -1.29 28.06 -3.54
C LYS A 324 -0.14 29.05 -3.41
N THR A 325 -0.12 29.88 -2.37
CA THR A 325 0.96 30.85 -2.11
C THR A 325 2.28 30.15 -1.81
N GLU A 326 2.30 29.11 -0.97
CA GLU A 326 3.51 28.33 -0.67
C GLU A 326 4.03 27.61 -1.91
N ILE A 327 3.13 27.03 -2.72
CA ILE A 327 3.49 26.37 -3.97
C ILE A 327 3.93 27.40 -5.02
N GLU A 328 3.27 28.55 -5.14
CA GLU A 328 3.68 29.63 -6.05
C GLU A 328 5.03 30.21 -5.63
N HIS A 329 5.24 30.47 -4.33
CA HIS A 329 6.53 30.86 -3.79
C HIS A 329 7.60 29.78 -4.00
N PHE A 330 7.21 28.50 -3.98
CA PHE A 330 8.09 27.39 -4.29
C PHE A 330 8.42 27.35 -5.79
N LEU A 331 7.44 27.42 -6.69
CA LEU A 331 7.63 27.45 -8.14
C LEU A 331 8.47 28.67 -8.56
N LEU A 332 8.26 29.81 -7.92
CA LEU A 332 9.08 31.01 -8.12
C LEU A 332 10.54 30.77 -7.68
N ARG A 333 10.74 30.15 -6.50
CA ARG A 333 12.08 29.79 -6.00
C ARG A 333 12.76 28.74 -6.89
N ALA A 334 12.02 27.73 -7.34
CA ALA A 334 12.51 26.68 -8.23
C ALA A 334 12.86 27.24 -9.63
N HIS A 335 12.03 28.13 -10.17
CA HIS A 335 12.29 28.81 -11.44
C HIS A 335 13.53 29.71 -11.37
N LEU A 336 13.70 30.45 -10.26
CA LEU A 336 14.91 31.24 -10.00
C LEU A 336 16.16 30.36 -9.89
N LEU A 337 16.08 29.22 -9.20
CA LEU A 337 17.19 28.26 -9.13
C LEU A 337 17.52 27.66 -10.50
N TYR A 338 16.52 27.29 -11.28
CA TYR A 338 16.71 26.74 -12.63
C TYR A 338 17.36 27.76 -13.58
N THR A 339 16.89 29.01 -13.57
CA THR A 339 17.47 30.08 -14.40
C THR A 339 18.88 30.47 -13.98
N MET A 340 19.25 30.34 -12.70
CA MET A 340 20.61 30.63 -12.23
C MET A 340 21.62 29.50 -12.47
N VAL A 341 21.16 28.25 -12.66
CA VAL A 341 22.05 27.10 -12.89
C VAL A 341 22.32 26.87 -14.39
N PHE A 342 21.43 27.34 -15.26
CA PHE A 342 21.48 27.12 -16.70
C PHE A 342 21.69 28.39 -17.55
N ALA A 343 21.93 29.54 -16.92
CA ALA A 343 22.44 30.77 -17.56
C ALA A 343 23.89 30.98 -17.17
#